data_AF-A0AAD9VS01-F1
#
_entry.id   AF-A0AAD9VS01-F1
#
_cell.length_a   1.000
_cell.length_b   1.000
_cell.length_c   1.000
_cell.angle_alpha   90.00
_cell.angle_beta   90.00
_cell.angle_gamma   90.00
#
_symmetry.space_group_name_H-M   'P 1'
#
loop_
_entity.id
_entity.type
_entity.pdbx_description
1 polymer ?
#
loop_
_entity_poly.entity_id
_entity_poly.type
_entity_poly.pdbx_seq_one_letter_code
_entity_poly.pdbx_strand_id
1 'polypeptide(L)'
;MFVKKWSLILKIAVTGLIGITSFLGDTCLKYTQTAVTRAFLDNVTHAIVSALTWILILILSKKSLVQNLDGIFFSFALSSFIDVDHFLSARSWKLSDATNLTKRPFLHCTTVPILLWLILILISKALNYPSLNQCSWIVSASFLSHHIRDGTRRVPHTIAQSQ
;
A
#
# COMPACT_ATOMS: atom_id res chain seq x y z
N MET A 1 -28.30 -5.28 -19.52
CA MET A 1 -27.74 -6.42 -18.76
C MET A 1 -26.23 -6.61 -18.99
N PHE A 2 -25.73 -6.43 -20.21
CA PHE A 2 -24.32 -6.64 -20.61
C PHE A 2 -23.30 -5.76 -19.85
N VAL A 3 -23.55 -4.45 -19.72
CA VAL A 3 -22.64 -3.51 -19.02
C VAL A 3 -22.45 -3.87 -17.54
N LYS A 4 -23.50 -4.37 -16.88
CA LYS A 4 -23.40 -4.83 -15.49
C LYS A 4 -22.52 -6.08 -15.35
N LYS A 5 -22.57 -7.00 -16.31
CA LYS A 5 -21.70 -8.19 -16.34
C LYS A 5 -20.23 -7.82 -16.53
N TRP A 6 -19.91 -6.92 -17.46
CA TRP A 6 -18.54 -6.43 -17.65
C TRP A 6 -17.98 -5.72 -16.41
N SER A 7 -18.80 -4.88 -15.77
CA SER A 7 -18.39 -4.22 -14.52
C SER A 7 -18.09 -5.23 -13.41
N LEU A 8 -18.87 -6.31 -13.31
CA LEU A 8 -18.62 -7.38 -12.34
C LEU A 8 -17.32 -8.15 -12.66
N ILE A 9 -17.11 -8.52 -13.93
CA ILE A 9 -15.90 -9.21 -14.38
C ILE A 9 -14.65 -8.37 -14.06
N LEU A 10 -14.68 -7.07 -14.35
CA LEU A 10 -13.56 -6.17 -14.05
C LEU A 10 -13.24 -6.11 -12.56
N LYS A 11 -14.26 -6.04 -11.68
CA LYS A 11 -14.05 -6.04 -10.22
C LYS A 11 -13.39 -7.33 -9.75
N ILE A 12 -13.89 -8.47 -10.23
CA ILE A 12 -13.34 -9.79 -9.89
C ILE A 12 -11.91 -9.90 -10.40
N ALA A 13 -11.65 -9.49 -11.64
CA ALA A 13 -10.32 -9.53 -12.25
C ALA A 13 -9.30 -8.68 -11.48
N VAL A 14 -9.64 -7.42 -11.15
CA VAL A 14 -8.73 -6.54 -10.40
C VAL A 14 -8.51 -7.05 -8.98
N THR A 15 -9.56 -7.54 -8.30
CA THR A 15 -9.43 -8.14 -6.96
C THR A 15 -8.53 -9.38 -6.99
N GLY A 16 -8.71 -10.24 -7.99
CA GLY A 16 -7.85 -11.40 -8.22
C GLY A 16 -6.40 -10.99 -8.49
N LEU A 17 -6.18 -9.94 -9.27
CA LEU A 17 -4.85 -9.41 -9.58
C LEU A 17 -4.14 -8.89 -8.32
N ILE A 18 -4.84 -8.20 -7.41
CA ILE A 18 -4.29 -7.80 -6.10
C ILE A 18 -3.78 -9.02 -5.33
N GLY A 19 -4.58 -10.09 -5.26
CA GLY A 19 -4.20 -11.34 -4.59
C GLY A 19 -2.99 -12.02 -5.25
N ILE A 20 -2.99 -12.13 -6.58
CA ILE A 20 -1.90 -12.73 -7.36
C ILE A 20 -0.61 -11.93 -7.19
N THR A 21 -0.65 -10.60 -7.32
CA THR A 21 0.52 -9.74 -7.12
C THR A 21 1.09 -9.89 -5.71
N SER A 22 0.22 -9.90 -4.69
CA SER A 22 0.66 -10.09 -3.30
C SER A 22 1.33 -11.45 -3.11
N PHE A 23 0.73 -12.52 -3.63
CA PHE A 23 1.28 -13.88 -3.55
C PHE A 23 2.61 -14.03 -4.28
N LEU A 24 2.72 -13.48 -5.50
CA LEU A 24 3.94 -13.53 -6.30
C LEU A 24 5.06 -12.74 -5.62
N GLY A 25 4.78 -11.52 -5.13
CA GLY A 25 5.77 -10.72 -4.40
C GLY A 25 6.29 -11.46 -3.17
N ASP A 26 5.39 -12.06 -2.38
CA ASP A 26 5.77 -12.82 -1.19
C ASP A 26 6.57 -14.09 -1.53
N THR A 27 6.26 -14.73 -2.65
CA THR A 27 6.98 -15.89 -3.15
C THR A 27 8.39 -15.51 -3.63
N CYS A 28 8.52 -14.46 -4.45
CA CYS A 28 9.81 -13.95 -4.92
C CYS A 28 10.74 -13.58 -3.76
N LEU A 29 10.18 -13.04 -2.67
CA LEU A 29 10.95 -12.68 -1.48
C LEU A 29 11.55 -13.88 -0.74
N LYS A 30 10.99 -15.09 -0.89
CA LYS A 30 11.58 -16.34 -0.33
C LYS A 30 12.83 -16.78 -1.09
N TYR A 31 12.89 -16.54 -2.39
CA TYR A 31 14.00 -16.96 -3.25
C TYR A 31 15.11 -15.90 -3.39
N THR A 32 14.91 -14.72 -2.82
CA THR A 32 15.88 -13.62 -2.90
C THR A 32 16.84 -13.66 -1.71
N GLN A 33 18.15 -13.70 -2.00
CA GLN A 33 19.18 -13.85 -0.95
C GLN A 33 19.72 -12.51 -0.42
N THR A 34 19.76 -11.46 -1.26
CA THR A 34 20.31 -10.16 -0.84
C THR A 34 19.23 -9.29 -0.20
N ALA A 35 19.58 -8.64 0.91
CA ALA A 35 18.65 -7.78 1.63
C ALA A 35 18.22 -6.55 0.79
N VAL A 36 19.09 -6.04 -0.10
CA VAL A 36 18.77 -4.94 -1.02
C VAL A 36 17.70 -5.35 -2.04
N THR A 37 17.87 -6.50 -2.70
CA THR A 37 16.89 -6.97 -3.69
C THR A 37 15.58 -7.34 -3.00
N ARG A 38 15.62 -7.85 -1.77
CA ARG A 38 14.41 -8.07 -0.97
C ARG A 38 13.66 -6.77 -0.69
N ALA A 39 14.34 -5.74 -0.18
CA ALA A 39 13.71 -4.45 0.09
C ALA A 39 13.12 -3.82 -1.17
N PHE A 40 13.83 -3.90 -2.29
CA PHE A 40 13.34 -3.40 -3.58
C PHE A 40 12.10 -4.15 -4.06
N LEU A 41 12.14 -5.49 -4.07
CA LEU A 41 11.01 -6.31 -4.50
C LEU A 41 9.77 -6.11 -3.60
N ASP A 42 9.99 -5.92 -2.31
CA ASP A 42 8.90 -5.69 -1.38
C ASP A 42 8.21 -4.35 -1.64
N ASN A 43 9.00 -3.28 -1.80
CA ASN A 43 8.52 -1.95 -2.16
C ASN A 43 7.76 -1.96 -3.49
N VAL A 44 8.33 -2.56 -4.53
CA VAL A 44 7.65 -2.68 -5.84
C VAL A 44 6.31 -3.40 -5.69
N THR A 45 6.26 -4.47 -4.87
CA THR A 45 5.01 -5.20 -4.64
C THR A 45 3.98 -4.33 -3.91
N HIS A 46 4.39 -3.58 -2.87
CA HIS A 46 3.50 -2.63 -2.18
C HIS A 46 2.95 -1.55 -3.12
N ALA A 47 3.82 -0.96 -3.94
CA ALA A 47 3.46 0.05 -4.90
C ALA A 47 2.42 -0.44 -5.91
N ILE A 48 2.60 -1.64 -6.47
CA ILE A 48 1.66 -2.25 -7.41
C ILE A 48 0.33 -2.57 -6.71
N VAL A 49 0.37 -3.20 -5.53
CA VAL A 49 -0.84 -3.54 -4.75
C VAL A 49 -1.65 -2.28 -4.42
N SER A 50 -0.99 -1.20 -4.02
CA SER A 50 -1.64 0.08 -3.75
C SER A 50 -2.31 0.65 -5.00
N ALA A 51 -1.60 0.68 -6.13
CA ALA A 51 -2.15 1.16 -7.40
C ALA A 51 -3.39 0.35 -7.83
N LEU A 52 -3.31 -0.99 -7.76
CA LEU A 52 -4.43 -1.87 -8.06
C LEU A 52 -5.62 -1.66 -7.11
N THR A 53 -5.35 -1.40 -5.83
CA THR A 53 -6.38 -1.08 -4.83
C THR A 53 -7.10 0.22 -5.20
N TRP A 54 -6.37 1.26 -5.61
CA TRP A 54 -6.99 2.51 -6.06
C TRP A 54 -7.80 2.34 -7.34
N ILE A 55 -7.28 1.56 -8.31
CA ILE A 55 -8.04 1.18 -9.51
C ILE A 55 -9.36 0.49 -9.15
N LEU A 56 -9.34 -0.44 -8.19
CA LEU A 56 -10.56 -1.10 -7.70
C LEU A 56 -11.54 -0.09 -7.11
N ILE A 57 -11.07 0.86 -6.29
CA ILE A 57 -11.91 1.93 -5.71
C ILE A 57 -12.53 2.80 -6.81
N LEU A 58 -11.78 3.17 -7.86
CA LEU A 58 -12.30 3.93 -8.99
C LEU A 58 -13.39 3.16 -9.75
N ILE A 59 -13.19 1.86 -9.99
CA ILE A 59 -14.18 0.98 -10.64
C ILE A 59 -15.44 0.85 -9.78
N LEU A 60 -15.30 0.65 -8.46
CA LEU A 60 -16.42 0.58 -7.52
C LEU A 60 -17.19 1.91 -7.45
N SER A 61 -16.48 3.02 -7.51
CA SER A 61 -17.03 4.38 -7.52
C SER A 61 -17.56 4.81 -8.90
N LYS A 62 -17.46 3.95 -9.92
CA LYS A 62 -17.84 4.23 -11.32
C LYS A 62 -17.15 5.48 -11.89
N LYS A 63 -15.93 5.79 -11.44
CA LYS A 63 -15.11 6.89 -11.95
C LYS A 63 -14.29 6.41 -13.15
N SER A 64 -14.01 7.32 -14.08
CA SER A 64 -13.14 7.04 -15.23
C SER A 64 -11.70 6.84 -14.78
N LEU A 65 -11.08 5.73 -15.20
CA LEU A 65 -9.66 5.46 -14.93
C LEU A 65 -8.76 6.48 -15.61
N VAL A 66 -9.05 6.84 -16.85
CA VAL A 66 -8.26 7.79 -17.66
C VAL A 66 -8.23 9.17 -17.02
N GLN A 67 -9.35 9.61 -16.45
CA GLN A 67 -9.44 10.91 -15.78
C GLN A 67 -8.81 10.93 -14.38
N ASN A 68 -8.47 9.77 -13.81
CA ASN A 68 -7.92 9.63 -12.46
C ASN A 68 -6.55 8.92 -12.47
N LEU A 69 -5.81 9.02 -13.59
CA LEU A 69 -4.47 8.46 -13.73
C LEU A 69 -3.49 9.08 -12.73
N ASP A 70 -3.66 10.37 -12.45
CA ASP A 70 -2.95 11.08 -11.39
C ASP A 70 -3.13 10.38 -10.03
N GLY A 71 -4.36 10.02 -9.67
CA GLY A 71 -4.64 9.32 -8.42
C GLY A 71 -4.03 7.93 -8.35
N ILE A 72 -3.99 7.20 -9.47
CA ILE A 72 -3.33 5.88 -9.56
C ILE A 72 -1.82 6.04 -9.36
N PHE A 73 -1.21 7.02 -10.05
CA PHE A 73 0.21 7.33 -9.92
C PHE A 73 0.57 7.78 -8.50
N PHE A 74 -0.24 8.66 -7.90
CA PHE A 74 -0.05 9.10 -6.53
C PHE A 74 -0.17 7.95 -5.54
N SER A 75 -1.12 7.04 -5.72
CA SER A 75 -1.26 5.85 -4.88
C SER A 75 -0.01 4.96 -4.93
N PHE A 76 0.50 4.71 -6.14
CA PHE A 76 1.74 3.97 -6.38
C PHE A 76 2.93 4.63 -5.69
N ALA A 77 3.16 5.92 -5.98
CA ALA A 77 4.28 6.68 -5.47
C ALA A 77 4.24 6.79 -3.93
N LEU A 78 3.07 7.09 -3.37
CA LEU A 78 2.89 7.21 -1.92
C LEU A 78 3.18 5.89 -1.21
N SER A 79 2.71 4.76 -1.75
CA SER A 79 3.05 3.45 -1.19
C SER A 79 4.54 3.17 -1.22
N SER A 80 5.23 3.54 -2.29
CA SER A 80 6.69 3.41 -2.35
C SER A 80 7.42 4.33 -1.38
N PHE A 81 6.90 5.54 -1.13
CA PHE A 81 7.48 6.46 -0.16
C PHE A 81 7.35 5.96 1.28
N ILE A 82 6.28 5.22 1.60
CA ILE A 82 6.14 4.57 2.91
C ILE A 82 7.28 3.56 3.09
N ASP A 83 7.60 2.74 2.09
CA ASP A 83 8.74 1.82 2.21
C ASP A 83 10.11 2.53 2.33
N VAL A 84 10.26 3.72 1.73
CA VAL A 84 11.46 4.55 1.85
C VAL A 84 11.60 5.16 3.26
N ASP A 85 10.52 5.28 4.02
CA ASP A 85 10.56 5.82 5.40
C ASP A 85 11.44 4.99 6.34
N HIS A 86 11.63 3.70 6.06
CA HIS A 86 12.51 2.82 6.82
C HIS A 86 13.97 3.27 6.73
N PHE A 87 14.41 3.71 5.54
CA PHE A 87 15.76 4.21 5.32
C PHE A 87 15.99 5.57 6.01
N LEU A 88 14.97 6.44 6.04
CA LEU A 88 15.02 7.72 6.74
C LEU A 88 14.93 7.56 8.26
N SER A 89 14.08 6.65 8.76
CA SER A 89 13.93 6.41 10.21
C SER A 89 15.15 5.72 10.81
N ALA A 90 15.87 4.91 10.02
CA ALA A 90 17.17 4.35 10.38
C ALA A 90 18.30 5.40 10.44
N ARG A 91 18.06 6.65 9.98
CA ARG A 91 19.06 7.73 9.85
C ARG A 91 20.36 7.30 9.15
N SER A 92 20.29 6.24 8.35
CA SER A 92 21.44 5.60 7.73
C SER A 92 21.02 4.98 6.41
N TRP A 93 21.79 5.26 5.35
CA TRP A 93 21.64 4.58 4.05
C TRP A 93 22.28 3.17 4.07
N LYS A 94 22.86 2.75 5.21
CA LYS A 94 23.42 1.41 5.40
C LYS A 94 22.35 0.47 5.98
N LEU A 95 22.02 -0.54 5.18
CA LEU A 95 21.03 -1.57 5.47
C LEU A 95 21.31 -2.37 6.76
N SER A 96 22.58 -2.41 7.21
CA SER A 96 23.01 -3.04 8.46
C SER A 96 22.52 -2.33 9.73
N ASP A 97 22.20 -1.03 9.63
CA ASP A 97 21.71 -0.25 10.77
C ASP A 97 20.17 -0.34 10.84
N ALA A 98 19.49 -0.38 9.69
CA ALA A 98 18.03 -0.51 9.61
C ALA A 98 17.49 -1.84 10.19
N THR A 99 18.29 -2.91 10.17
CA THR A 99 17.93 -4.21 10.75
C THR A 99 18.25 -4.34 12.25
N ASN A 100 19.00 -3.39 12.83
CA ASN A 100 19.42 -3.41 14.24
C ASN A 100 18.75 -2.33 15.10
N LEU A 101 17.79 -1.55 14.57
CA LEU A 101 17.09 -0.53 15.36
C LEU A 101 16.14 -1.17 16.40
N THR A 102 16.45 -0.95 17.67
CA THR A 102 15.60 -1.27 18.84
C THR A 102 14.36 -0.37 18.98
N LYS A 103 14.21 0.66 18.13
CA LYS A 103 13.06 1.59 18.13
C LYS A 103 12.24 1.46 16.85
N ARG A 104 10.93 1.26 17.00
CA ARG A 104 9.97 1.13 15.89
C ARG A 104 9.93 2.42 15.05
N PRO A 105 9.95 2.33 13.70
CA PRO A 105 9.73 3.48 12.82
C PRO A 105 8.39 4.16 13.13
N PHE A 106 8.37 5.49 13.07
CA PHE A 106 7.21 6.30 13.49
C PHE A 106 5.96 6.09 12.59
N LEU A 107 6.18 5.79 11.31
CA LEU A 107 5.13 5.59 10.30
C LEU A 107 4.56 4.16 10.28
N HIS A 108 5.18 3.23 11.00
CA HIS A 108 4.65 1.88 11.26
C HIS A 108 3.57 1.85 12.35
N CYS A 109 3.36 2.97 13.04
CA CYS A 109 2.21 3.15 13.90
C CYS A 109 1.01 3.48 13.01
N THR A 110 0.12 2.52 12.79
CA THR A 110 -1.13 2.68 12.02
C THR A 110 -1.97 3.90 12.47
N THR A 111 -1.77 4.37 13.71
CA THR A 111 -2.38 5.58 14.24
C THR A 111 -2.00 6.85 13.47
N VAL A 112 -0.75 6.98 13.01
CA VAL A 112 -0.29 8.20 12.31
C VAL A 112 -0.97 8.35 10.94
N PRO A 113 -1.01 7.33 10.07
CA PRO A 113 -1.77 7.39 8.82
C PRO A 113 -3.27 7.59 9.01
N ILE A 114 -3.87 6.96 10.03
CA ILE A 114 -5.29 7.11 10.34
C ILE A 114 -5.59 8.55 10.78
N LEU A 115 -4.75 9.13 11.64
CA LEU A 115 -4.90 10.53 12.07
C LEU A 115 -4.71 11.50 10.90
N LEU A 116 -3.70 11.28 10.05
CA LEU A 116 -3.48 12.08 8.85
C LEU A 116 -4.70 12.04 7.92
N TRP A 117 -5.25 10.85 7.68
CA TRP A 117 -6.46 10.68 6.88
C TRP A 117 -7.66 11.42 7.49
N LEU A 118 -7.88 11.28 8.81
CA LEU A 118 -8.97 11.97 9.53
C LEU A 118 -8.83 13.50 9.45
N ILE A 119 -7.62 14.04 9.60
CA ILE A 119 -7.39 15.48 9.48
C ILE A 119 -7.69 15.95 8.05
N LEU A 120 -7.17 15.26 7.03
CA LEU A 120 -7.38 15.64 5.63
C LEU A 120 -8.85 15.60 5.22
N ILE A 121 -9.59 14.59 5.67
CA ILE A 121 -11.02 14.47 5.35
C ILE A 121 -11.86 15.52 6.08
N LEU A 122 -11.50 15.87 7.33
CA LEU A 122 -12.17 16.93 8.08
C LEU A 122 -11.93 18.31 7.44
N ILE A 123 -10.69 18.63 7.07
CA ILE A 123 -10.36 19.87 6.37
C ILE A 123 -11.09 19.94 5.04
N SER A 124 -11.09 18.85 4.27
CA SER A 124 -11.79 18.81 2.99
C SER A 124 -13.28 19.08 3.12
N LYS A 125 -13.94 18.51 4.14
CA LYS A 125 -15.36 18.76 4.40
C LYS A 125 -15.61 20.17 4.91
N ALA A 126 -14.76 20.69 5.80
CA ALA A 126 -14.90 22.04 6.34
C ALA A 126 -14.74 23.12 5.25
N LEU A 127 -13.80 22.92 4.33
CA LEU A 127 -13.49 23.87 3.25
C LEU A 127 -14.22 23.55 1.93
N ASN A 128 -15.01 22.47 1.87
CA ASN A 128 -15.65 21.98 0.64
C ASN A 128 -14.71 21.80 -0.56
N TYR A 129 -13.50 21.27 -0.34
CA TYR A 129 -12.51 21.01 -1.40
C TYR A 129 -12.56 19.54 -1.86
N PRO A 130 -13.17 19.21 -3.01
CA PRO A 130 -13.36 17.82 -3.44
C PRO A 130 -12.06 17.10 -3.78
N SER A 131 -11.06 17.83 -4.30
CA SER A 131 -9.73 17.30 -4.61
C SER A 131 -9.00 16.83 -3.34
N LEU A 132 -9.16 17.55 -2.23
CA LEU A 132 -8.56 17.17 -0.95
C LEU A 132 -9.25 15.92 -0.37
N ASN A 133 -10.57 15.77 -0.57
CA ASN A 133 -11.30 14.55 -0.20
C ASN A 133 -10.72 13.36 -0.97
N GLN A 134 -10.56 13.48 -2.28
CA GLN A 134 -9.98 12.42 -3.11
C GLN A 134 -8.56 12.08 -2.67
N CYS A 135 -7.71 13.08 -2.42
CA CYS A 135 -6.37 12.88 -1.90
C CYS A 135 -6.38 12.11 -0.57
N SER A 136 -7.28 12.45 0.36
CA SER A 136 -7.41 11.75 1.64
C SER A 136 -7.72 10.25 1.45
N TRP A 137 -8.59 9.91 0.51
CA TRP A 137 -8.91 8.51 0.21
C TRP A 137 -7.75 7.76 -0.45
N ILE A 138 -6.96 8.43 -1.30
CA ILE A 138 -5.73 7.84 -1.86
C ILE A 138 -4.74 7.52 -0.74
N VAL A 139 -4.51 8.48 0.17
CA VAL A 139 -3.65 8.30 1.34
C VAL A 139 -4.10 7.09 2.16
N SER A 140 -5.39 7.02 2.50
CA SER A 140 -5.96 5.90 3.24
C SER A 140 -5.75 4.56 2.52
N ALA A 141 -6.03 4.48 1.22
CA ALA A 141 -5.87 3.26 0.43
C ALA A 141 -4.41 2.78 0.39
N SER A 142 -3.46 3.69 0.15
CA SER A 142 -2.03 3.37 0.15
C SER A 142 -1.58 2.82 1.49
N PHE A 143 -1.83 3.53 2.59
CA PHE A 143 -1.40 3.10 3.92
C PHE A 143 -2.08 1.80 4.37
N LEU A 144 -3.39 1.66 4.19
CA LEU A 144 -4.10 0.44 4.60
C LEU A 144 -3.62 -0.78 3.82
N SER A 145 -3.45 -0.66 2.51
CA SER A 145 -2.96 -1.78 1.68
C SER A 145 -1.54 -2.21 2.09
N HIS A 146 -0.67 -1.24 2.37
CA HIS A 146 0.69 -1.47 2.85
C HIS A 146 0.68 -2.17 4.23
N HIS A 147 -0.03 -1.60 5.22
CA HIS A 147 -0.09 -2.16 6.58
C HIS A 147 -0.78 -3.53 6.67
N ILE A 148 -1.85 -3.77 5.89
CA ILE A 148 -2.53 -5.08 5.88
C ILE A 148 -1.59 -6.17 5.37
N ARG A 149 -0.85 -5.89 4.30
CA ARG A 149 0.13 -6.82 3.75
C ARG A 149 1.25 -7.10 4.76
N ASP A 150 1.81 -6.06 5.37
CA ASP A 150 2.84 -6.19 6.41
C ASP A 150 2.36 -6.95 7.64
N GLY A 151 1.13 -6.70 8.09
CA GLY A 151 0.51 -7.40 9.21
C GLY A 151 0.34 -8.89 8.94
N THR A 152 -0.06 -9.26 7.72
CA THR A 152 -0.30 -10.66 7.33
C THR A 152 0.99 -11.49 7.35
N ARG A 153 2.15 -10.88 7.05
CA ARG A 153 3.45 -11.55 7.05
C ARG A 153 4.04 -11.77 8.45
N ARG A 154 3.57 -11.03 9.47
CA ARG A 154 4.06 -11.15 10.86
C ARG A 154 3.34 -12.23 11.68
N VAL A 155 2.24 -12.81 11.19
CA VAL A 155 1.39 -13.73 11.96
C VAL A 155 1.77 -15.24 11.86
N PRO A 156 2.52 -15.78 10.87
CA PRO A 156 2.88 -17.21 10.91
C PRO A 156 4.27 -17.52 11.50
N HIS A 157 5.14 -16.53 11.75
CA HIS A 157 6.52 -16.84 12.20
C HIS A 157 6.67 -17.19 13.69
N THR A 158 5.62 -16.99 14.51
CA THR A 158 5.66 -17.33 15.94
C THR A 158 5.37 -18.81 16.24
N ILE A 159 4.97 -19.62 15.26
CA ILE A 159 4.65 -21.05 15.45
C ILE A 159 5.74 -21.97 14.85
N ALA A 160 6.65 -21.45 14.04
CA ALA A 160 7.66 -22.26 13.34
C ALA A 160 9.06 -22.28 14.00
N GLN A 161 9.20 -21.77 15.23
CA GLN A 161 10.47 -21.82 15.99
C GLN A 161 10.39 -22.66 17.28
N SER A 162 9.39 -23.55 17.39
CA SER A 162 9.25 -24.47 18.53
C SER A 162 9.20 -25.95 18.11
N GLN A 163 10.03 -26.35 17.15
CA GLN A 163 10.44 -27.75 16.93
C GLN A 163 11.90 -27.79 16.49
#